data_AF-A0A950EQD0-F1
#
_entry.id   AF-A0A950EQD0-F1
#
_cell.length_a   1.000
_cell.length_b   1.000
_cell.length_c   1.000
_cell.angle_alpha   90.00
_cell.angle_beta   90.00
_cell.angle_gamma   90.00
#
_symmetry.space_group_name_H-M   'P 1'
#
loop_
_entity.id
_entity.type
_entity.pdbx_description
1 polymer ?
#
loop_
_entity_poly.entity_id
_entity_poly.type
_entity_poly.pdbx_seq_one_letter_code
_entity_poly.pdbx_strand_id
1 'polypeptide(L)'
;MEELAAPTLSTLAPTRRQLLESLKKRGELSADDLAEQLGLTTSGVRQHLVALTSDGLVAHRQVREGPGRPRHCYHLTAAADALFPRAYSDLTNELLGYASADDPELVERLFERRRRRRVEDARERLAGKDFSHKVEELARILDEDGYLADFQPLTGSPGFLITEHNCAILGVARRYGQACSSEIGFLREALPEATIERVQHMIAGAHSCAYEVKPNTPRARATKQRRRA
;
A
#
# COMPACT_ATOMS: atom_id res chain seq x y z
N MET A 1 -12.02 -19.62 2.13
CA MET A 1 -10.95 -19.07 1.26
C MET A 1 -9.98 -18.40 2.20
N GLU A 2 -8.86 -19.08 2.44
CA GLU A 2 -7.81 -18.66 3.38
C GLU A 2 -7.07 -17.48 2.75
N GLU A 3 -7.25 -16.30 3.32
CA GLU A 3 -6.58 -15.06 2.94
C GLU A 3 -5.07 -15.29 3.06
N LEU A 4 -4.34 -15.37 1.94
CA LEU A 4 -2.88 -15.42 1.95
C LEU A 4 -2.36 -14.04 2.39
N ALA A 5 -2.47 -13.76 3.69
CA ALA A 5 -1.80 -12.65 4.33
C ALA A 5 -0.30 -12.79 4.09
N ALA A 6 0.36 -11.68 3.75
CA ALA A 6 1.82 -11.63 3.69
C ALA A 6 2.40 -12.26 4.98
N PRO A 7 3.45 -13.09 4.88
CA PRO A 7 3.99 -13.78 6.04
C PRO A 7 4.30 -12.74 7.12
N THR A 8 3.76 -12.96 8.31
CA THR A 8 4.08 -12.16 9.49
C THR A 8 5.03 -12.97 10.36
N LEU A 9 5.72 -12.31 11.28
CA LEU A 9 6.58 -13.02 12.22
C LEU A 9 5.82 -14.13 12.98
N SER A 10 4.50 -13.98 13.19
CA SER A 10 3.64 -14.94 13.87
C SER A 10 3.23 -16.17 13.04
N THR A 11 3.45 -16.18 11.72
CA THR A 11 3.19 -17.35 10.88
C THR A 11 4.42 -18.26 10.73
N LEU A 12 5.61 -17.78 11.09
CA LEU A 12 6.83 -18.59 11.07
C LEU A 12 6.86 -19.63 12.19
N ALA A 13 7.51 -20.77 11.91
CA ALA A 13 7.81 -21.80 12.89
C ALA A 13 8.50 -21.21 14.14
N PRO A 14 8.19 -21.69 15.37
CA PRO A 14 8.65 -21.07 16.61
C PRO A 14 10.16 -20.80 16.67
N THR A 15 10.98 -21.78 16.26
CA THR A 15 12.44 -21.64 16.26
C THR A 15 12.92 -20.56 15.30
N ARG A 16 12.36 -20.50 14.08
CA ARG A 16 12.72 -19.46 13.09
C ARG A 16 12.33 -18.07 13.60
N ARG A 17 11.14 -17.95 14.21
CA ARG A 17 10.70 -16.71 14.86
C ARG A 17 11.69 -16.26 15.94
N GLN A 18 12.05 -17.15 16.87
CA GLN A 18 12.97 -16.84 17.96
C GLN A 18 14.36 -16.40 17.47
N LEU A 19 14.86 -17.01 16.38
CA LEU A 19 16.11 -16.59 15.74
C LEU A 19 16.00 -15.17 15.18
N LEU A 20 14.95 -14.87 14.40
CA LEU A 20 14.74 -13.52 13.85
C LEU A 20 14.54 -12.48 14.95
N GLU A 21 13.80 -12.80 16.02
CA GLU A 21 13.63 -11.93 17.19
C GLU A 21 14.95 -11.64 17.91
N SER A 22 15.81 -12.66 18.05
CA SER A 22 17.12 -12.50 18.68
C SER A 22 18.03 -11.59 17.84
N LEU A 23 18.05 -11.80 16.52
CA LEU A 23 18.74 -10.92 15.59
C LEU A 23 18.18 -9.50 15.59
N LYS A 24 16.86 -9.33 15.68
CA LYS A 24 16.23 -8.00 15.79
C LYS A 24 16.66 -7.25 17.04
N LYS A 25 16.73 -7.94 18.18
CA LYS A 25 17.08 -7.34 19.48
C LYS A 25 18.57 -7.03 19.62
N ARG A 26 19.44 -7.84 19.01
CA ARG A 26 20.90 -7.75 19.17
C ARG A 26 21.61 -7.13 17.96
N GLY A 27 20.91 -6.96 16.84
CA GLY A 27 21.44 -6.46 15.58
C GLY A 27 22.13 -7.56 14.77
N GLU A 28 23.19 -8.13 15.33
CA GLU A 28 23.99 -9.15 14.66
C GLU A 28 24.53 -10.18 15.66
N LEU A 29 24.45 -11.47 15.34
CA LEU A 29 24.90 -12.57 16.21
C LEU A 29 25.55 -13.70 15.40
N SER A 30 26.48 -14.43 16.02
CA SER A 30 26.98 -15.68 15.45
C SER A 30 26.00 -16.84 15.67
N ALA A 31 26.21 -17.95 14.94
CA ALA A 31 25.42 -19.16 15.16
C ALA A 31 25.61 -19.76 16.57
N ASP A 32 26.77 -19.54 17.19
CA ASP A 32 27.07 -20.02 18.55
C ASP A 32 26.32 -19.17 19.59
N ASP A 33 26.32 -17.84 19.43
CA ASP A 33 25.56 -16.94 20.33
C ASP A 33 24.05 -17.23 20.29
N LEU A 34 23.52 -17.47 19.08
CA LEU A 34 22.11 -17.83 18.88
C LEU A 34 21.78 -19.20 19.49
N ALA A 35 22.70 -20.16 19.41
CA ALA A 35 22.52 -21.50 19.99
C ALA A 35 22.50 -21.44 21.52
N GLU A 36 23.44 -20.70 22.12
CA GLU A 36 23.50 -20.48 23.56
C GLU A 36 22.23 -19.78 24.07
N GLN A 37 21.82 -18.69 23.41
CA GLN A 37 20.65 -17.91 23.83
C GLN A 37 19.33 -18.70 23.76
N LEU A 38 19.20 -19.61 22.78
CA LEU A 38 17.97 -20.37 22.54
C LEU A 38 17.98 -21.78 23.13
N GLY A 39 19.07 -22.22 23.76
CA GLY A 39 19.21 -23.59 24.28
C GLY A 39 19.19 -24.65 23.18
N LEU A 40 19.75 -24.33 22.00
CA LEU A 40 19.77 -25.19 20.82
C LEU A 40 21.20 -25.65 20.51
N THR A 41 21.34 -26.65 19.64
CA THR A 41 22.66 -27.01 19.11
C THR A 41 23.07 -26.01 18.01
N THR A 42 24.37 -25.66 17.94
CA THR A 42 24.91 -24.82 16.85
C THR A 42 24.57 -25.40 15.48
N SER A 43 24.60 -26.73 15.32
CA SER A 43 24.26 -27.40 14.05
C SER A 43 22.79 -27.15 13.66
N GLY A 44 21.86 -27.30 14.61
CA GLY A 44 20.43 -27.01 14.39
C GLY A 44 20.19 -25.54 14.04
N VAL A 45 20.85 -24.63 14.74
CA VAL A 45 20.79 -23.19 14.43
C VAL A 45 21.32 -22.90 13.02
N ARG A 46 22.46 -23.49 12.62
CA ARG A 46 23.01 -23.33 11.27
C ARG A 46 22.05 -23.82 10.19
N GLN A 47 21.36 -24.95 10.40
CA GLN A 47 20.36 -25.43 9.46
C GLN A 47 19.22 -24.42 9.27
N HIS A 48 18.73 -23.84 10.36
CA HIS A 48 17.72 -22.79 10.29
C HIS A 48 18.23 -21.51 9.62
N LEU A 49 19.46 -21.08 9.92
CA LEU A 49 20.06 -19.89 9.31
C LEU A 49 20.30 -20.07 7.81
N VAL A 50 20.66 -21.27 7.35
CA VAL A 50 20.74 -21.58 5.91
C VAL A 50 19.39 -21.42 5.24
N ALA A 51 18.32 -21.96 5.84
CA ALA A 51 16.97 -21.79 5.31
C ALA A 51 16.54 -20.32 5.31
N LEU A 52 16.73 -19.59 6.41
CA LEU A 52 16.39 -18.16 6.50
C LEU A 52 17.21 -17.29 5.54
N THR A 53 18.44 -17.68 5.23
CA THR A 53 19.26 -17.02 4.20
C THR A 53 18.71 -17.30 2.81
N SER A 54 18.31 -18.55 2.53
CA SER A 54 17.66 -18.93 1.28
C SER A 54 16.31 -18.22 1.08
N ASP A 55 15.58 -17.99 2.17
CA ASP A 55 14.32 -17.24 2.19
C ASP A 55 14.55 -15.71 2.07
N GLY A 56 15.81 -15.26 2.02
CA GLY A 56 16.17 -13.84 1.92
C GLY A 56 15.91 -13.02 3.19
N LEU A 57 15.64 -13.68 4.33
CA LEU A 57 15.31 -13.03 5.61
C LEU A 57 16.55 -12.71 6.44
N VAL A 58 17.62 -13.49 6.27
CA VAL A 58 18.88 -13.31 6.99
C VAL A 58 20.02 -13.18 6.00
N ALA A 59 20.93 -12.25 6.26
CA ALA A 59 22.22 -12.16 5.59
C ALA A 59 23.34 -12.39 6.61
N HIS A 60 24.55 -12.64 6.14
CA HIS A 60 25.70 -12.80 7.01
C HIS A 60 26.94 -12.14 6.43
N ARG A 61 27.84 -11.72 7.31
CA ARG A 61 29.20 -11.27 6.97
C ARG A 61 30.24 -12.11 7.69
N GLN A 62 31.40 -12.25 7.08
CA GLN A 62 32.55 -12.88 7.73
C GLN A 62 33.26 -11.88 8.62
N VAL A 63 33.46 -12.25 9.88
CA VAL A 63 34.23 -11.48 10.85
C VAL A 63 35.47 -12.30 11.22
N ARG A 64 36.65 -11.69 11.12
CA ARG A 64 37.92 -12.28 11.54
C ARG A 64 38.34 -11.66 12.86
N GLU A 65 38.31 -12.45 13.92
CA GLU A 65 38.86 -12.09 15.22
C GLU A 65 39.98 -13.08 15.56
N GLY A 66 41.21 -12.58 15.60
CA GLY A 66 42.40 -13.36 15.95
C GLY A 66 42.79 -14.46 14.92
N PRO A 67 43.75 -15.34 15.29
CA PRO A 67 44.13 -16.48 14.47
C PRO A 67 43.04 -17.56 14.50
N GLY A 68 42.39 -17.82 13.36
CA GLY A 68 41.35 -18.84 13.24
C GLY A 68 40.52 -18.72 11.95
N ARG A 69 39.57 -19.64 11.77
CA ARG A 69 38.60 -19.58 10.66
C ARG A 69 37.66 -18.38 10.90
N PRO A 70 37.38 -17.54 9.89
CA PRO A 70 36.42 -16.45 10.00
C PRO A 70 35.07 -16.96 10.50
N ARG A 71 34.46 -16.23 11.45
CA ARG A 71 33.11 -16.53 11.94
C ARG A 71 32.08 -15.84 11.07
N HIS A 72 30.92 -16.45 10.94
CA HIS A 72 29.76 -15.81 10.31
C HIS A 72 28.92 -15.11 11.36
N CYS A 73 28.73 -13.81 11.16
CA CYS A 73 27.83 -12.99 11.93
C CYS A 73 26.59 -12.71 11.07
N TYR A 74 25.42 -13.07 11.59
CA TYR A 74 24.14 -13.04 10.88
C TYR A 74 23.33 -11.83 11.32
N HIS A 75 22.63 -11.18 10.39
CA HIS A 75 21.77 -10.04 10.63
C HIS A 75 20.52 -10.09 9.74
N LEU A 76 19.50 -9.33 10.12
CA LEU A 76 18.24 -9.26 9.37
C LEU A 76 18.40 -8.48 8.06
N THR A 77 17.70 -8.92 7.02
CA THR A 77 17.51 -8.14 5.80
C THR A 77 16.31 -7.20 5.92
N ALA A 78 16.14 -6.30 4.96
CA ALA A 78 14.93 -5.47 4.86
C ALA A 78 13.65 -6.31 4.71
N ALA A 79 13.72 -7.46 4.03
CA ALA A 79 12.59 -8.38 3.90
C ALA A 79 12.17 -8.96 5.25
N ALA A 80 13.12 -9.32 6.12
CA ALA A 80 12.80 -9.74 7.48
C ALA A 80 12.28 -8.59 8.35
N ASP A 81 12.76 -7.36 8.16
CA ASP A 81 12.28 -6.20 8.91
C ASP A 81 10.78 -5.93 8.67
N ALA A 82 10.26 -6.28 7.49
CA ALA A 82 8.85 -6.18 7.15
C ALA A 82 7.96 -7.21 7.89
N LEU A 83 8.53 -8.29 8.45
CA LEU A 83 7.77 -9.31 9.17
C LEU A 83 7.37 -8.87 10.59
N PHE A 84 8.09 -7.89 11.16
CA PHE A 84 7.88 -7.44 12.53
C PHE A 84 6.61 -6.58 12.64
N PRO A 85 5.89 -6.65 13.78
CA PRO A 85 4.68 -5.87 13.98
C PRO A 85 4.88 -4.37 13.70
N ARG A 86 3.93 -3.77 13.00
CA ARG A 86 3.85 -2.34 12.74
C ARG A 86 2.52 -1.82 13.25
N ALA A 87 2.54 -0.65 13.89
CA ALA A 87 1.35 0.00 14.43
C ALA A 87 1.00 1.30 13.68
N TYR A 88 1.40 1.43 12.40
CA TYR A 88 1.21 2.66 11.64
C TYR A 88 -0.26 3.05 11.51
N SER A 89 -1.13 2.08 11.21
CA SER A 89 -2.58 2.30 11.11
C SER A 89 -3.19 2.71 12.45
N ASP A 90 -2.79 2.07 13.54
CA ASP A 90 -3.31 2.35 14.88
C ASP A 90 -2.88 3.76 15.33
N LEU A 91 -1.59 4.07 15.24
CA LEU A 91 -1.07 5.40 15.54
C LEU A 91 -1.74 6.47 14.67
N THR A 92 -1.92 6.21 13.37
CA THR A 92 -2.58 7.17 12.47
C THR A 92 -4.03 7.42 12.90
N ASN A 93 -4.76 6.35 13.26
CA ASN A 93 -6.13 6.47 13.75
C ASN A 93 -6.21 7.20 15.10
N GLU A 94 -5.26 7.00 16.00
CA GLU A 94 -5.17 7.74 17.27
C GLU A 94 -4.96 9.24 17.01
N LEU A 95 -3.99 9.59 16.17
CA LEU A 95 -3.68 10.99 15.83
C LEU A 95 -4.85 11.69 15.13
N LEU A 96 -5.51 11.02 14.17
CA LEU A 96 -6.73 11.54 13.55
C LEU A 96 -7.89 11.64 14.56
N GLY A 97 -7.92 10.76 15.57
CA GLY A 97 -8.86 10.81 16.67
C GLY A 97 -8.68 12.05 17.53
N TYR A 98 -7.44 12.36 17.91
CA TYR A 98 -7.11 13.58 18.65
C TYR A 98 -7.42 14.84 17.84
N ALA A 99 -7.02 14.86 16.57
CA ALA A 99 -7.32 15.96 15.65
C ALA A 99 -8.82 16.24 15.53
N SER A 100 -9.63 15.18 15.41
CA SER A 100 -11.10 15.30 15.35
C SER A 100 -11.74 15.72 16.67
N ALA A 101 -11.11 15.41 17.81
CA ALA A 101 -11.61 15.80 19.12
C ALA A 101 -11.36 17.30 19.38
N ASP A 102 -10.20 17.81 18.95
CA ASP A 102 -9.85 19.23 19.05
C ASP A 102 -10.64 20.09 18.05
N ASP A 103 -10.85 19.59 16.83
CA ASP A 103 -11.63 20.24 15.77
C ASP A 103 -12.33 19.19 14.88
N PRO A 104 -13.67 19.07 14.95
CA PRO A 104 -14.44 18.09 14.18
C PRO A 104 -14.26 18.15 12.65
N GLU A 105 -13.91 19.31 12.10
CA GLU A 105 -13.71 19.49 10.65
C GLU A 105 -12.26 19.25 10.21
N LEU A 106 -11.32 19.16 11.15
CA LEU A 106 -9.89 19.10 10.83
C LEU A 106 -9.54 17.85 10.00
N VAL A 107 -10.13 16.70 10.32
CA VAL A 107 -9.90 15.46 9.54
C VAL A 107 -10.34 15.63 8.08
N GLU A 108 -11.51 16.25 7.85
CA GLU A 108 -11.98 16.54 6.50
C GLU A 108 -11.02 17.47 5.75
N ARG A 109 -10.57 18.56 6.40
CA ARG A 109 -9.60 19.49 5.80
C ARG A 109 -8.24 18.84 5.51
N LEU A 110 -7.80 17.87 6.33
CA LEU A 110 -6.56 17.12 6.09
C LEU A 110 -6.67 16.25 4.83
N PHE A 111 -7.76 15.50 4.70
CA PHE A 111 -8.01 14.68 3.51
C PHE A 111 -8.20 15.56 2.26
N GLU A 112 -8.90 16.67 2.37
CA GLU A 112 -9.04 17.65 1.29
C GLU A 112 -7.68 18.21 0.84
N ARG A 113 -6.80 18.58 1.78
CA ARG A 113 -5.45 19.04 1.47
C ARG A 113 -4.62 17.95 0.78
N ARG A 114 -4.70 16.72 1.28
CA ARG A 114 -4.02 15.56 0.66
C ARG A 114 -4.51 15.36 -0.78
N ARG A 115 -5.82 15.40 -0.99
CA ARG A 115 -6.47 15.25 -2.27
C ARG A 115 -6.01 16.30 -3.28
N ARG A 116 -6.01 17.58 -2.90
CA ARG A 116 -5.55 18.68 -3.77
C ARG A 116 -4.13 18.47 -4.27
N ARG A 117 -3.21 18.11 -3.36
CA ARG A 117 -1.82 17.80 -3.72
C ARG A 117 -1.75 16.65 -4.73
N ARG A 118 -2.47 15.55 -4.49
CA ARG A 118 -2.53 14.42 -5.42
C ARG A 118 -3.08 14.83 -6.79
N VAL A 119 -4.11 15.67 -6.83
CA VAL A 119 -4.70 16.19 -8.08
C VAL A 119 -3.69 17.04 -8.85
N GLU A 120 -2.93 17.90 -8.18
CA GLU A 120 -1.86 18.71 -8.79
C GLU A 120 -0.80 17.81 -9.44
N ASP A 121 -0.23 16.88 -8.67
CA ASP A 121 0.78 15.94 -9.14
C ASP A 121 0.27 15.06 -10.30
N ALA A 122 -0.98 14.60 -10.23
CA ALA A 122 -1.59 13.80 -11.29
C ALA A 122 -1.82 14.62 -12.57
N ARG A 123 -2.28 15.87 -12.48
CA ARG A 123 -2.54 16.71 -13.67
C ARG A 123 -1.28 16.94 -14.50
N GLU A 124 -0.12 17.05 -13.87
CA GLU A 124 1.16 17.13 -14.58
C GLU A 124 1.41 15.87 -15.40
N ARG A 125 1.19 14.69 -14.81
CA ARG A 125 1.35 13.39 -15.50
C ARG A 125 0.31 13.16 -16.60
N LEU A 126 -0.89 13.72 -16.46
CA LEU A 126 -2.00 13.59 -17.41
C LEU A 126 -1.92 14.56 -18.60
N ALA A 127 -1.09 15.61 -18.50
CA ALA A 127 -0.99 16.65 -19.52
C ALA A 127 -0.61 16.07 -20.89
N GLY A 128 -1.31 16.49 -21.94
CA GLY A 128 -1.04 16.06 -23.33
C GLY A 128 -1.51 14.65 -23.69
N LYS A 129 -2.03 13.86 -22.75
CA LYS A 129 -2.59 12.53 -23.01
C LYS A 129 -4.03 12.62 -23.53
N ASP A 130 -4.41 11.66 -24.38
CA ASP A 130 -5.81 11.46 -24.74
C ASP A 130 -6.60 10.83 -23.58
N PHE A 131 -7.92 10.71 -23.72
CA PHE A 131 -8.79 10.21 -22.66
C PHE A 131 -8.42 8.80 -22.19
N SER A 132 -8.12 7.87 -23.10
CA SER A 132 -7.76 6.49 -22.75
C SER A 132 -6.46 6.45 -21.97
N HIS A 133 -5.44 7.14 -22.46
CA HIS A 133 -4.13 7.22 -21.80
C HIS A 133 -4.18 7.99 -20.47
N LYS A 134 -5.14 8.91 -20.29
CA LYS A 134 -5.38 9.56 -18.99
C LYS A 134 -5.96 8.59 -17.96
N VAL A 135 -6.91 7.74 -18.36
CA VAL A 135 -7.47 6.71 -17.47
C VAL A 135 -6.39 5.69 -17.09
N GLU A 136 -5.62 5.23 -18.07
CA GLU A 136 -4.47 4.35 -17.83
C GLU A 136 -3.47 4.96 -16.84
N GLU A 137 -3.11 6.23 -17.04
CA GLU A 137 -2.19 6.94 -16.17
C GLU A 137 -2.73 7.09 -14.73
N LEU A 138 -4.04 7.33 -14.58
CA LEU A 138 -4.68 7.35 -13.26
C LEU A 138 -4.65 5.99 -12.56
N ALA A 139 -4.93 4.91 -13.28
CA ALA A 139 -4.81 3.55 -12.74
C ALA A 139 -3.37 3.27 -12.31
N ARG A 140 -2.38 3.70 -13.10
CA ARG A 140 -0.96 3.58 -12.75
C ARG A 140 -0.59 4.37 -11.49
N ILE A 141 -1.09 5.60 -11.33
CA ILE A 141 -0.88 6.39 -10.10
C ILE A 141 -1.44 5.64 -8.88
N LEU A 142 -2.64 5.08 -8.99
CA LEU A 142 -3.24 4.30 -7.90
C LEU A 142 -2.42 3.03 -7.60
N ASP A 143 -1.91 2.35 -8.62
CA ASP A 143 -1.06 1.17 -8.46
C ASP A 143 0.24 1.50 -7.72
N GLU A 144 0.92 2.59 -8.12
CA GLU A 144 2.11 3.12 -7.45
C GLU A 144 1.84 3.51 -5.99
N ASP A 145 0.64 4.01 -5.69
CA ASP A 145 0.19 4.31 -4.33
C ASP A 145 -0.17 3.06 -3.50
N GLY A 146 -0.05 1.87 -4.09
CA GLY A 146 -0.24 0.57 -3.46
C GLY A 146 -1.67 0.06 -3.48
N TYR A 147 -2.55 0.63 -4.31
CA TYR A 147 -3.94 0.16 -4.44
C TYR A 147 -4.09 -1.08 -5.32
N LEU A 148 -2.99 -1.60 -5.89
CA LEU A 148 -2.99 -2.73 -6.82
C LEU A 148 -4.06 -2.51 -7.90
N ALA A 149 -3.86 -1.47 -8.70
CA ALA A 149 -4.91 -0.92 -9.54
C ALA A 149 -4.71 -1.27 -11.01
N ASP A 150 -5.80 -1.63 -11.68
CA ASP A 150 -5.85 -1.85 -13.12
C ASP A 150 -7.03 -1.11 -13.75
N PHE A 151 -7.09 -1.14 -15.08
CA PHE A 151 -8.22 -0.59 -15.82
C PHE A 151 -8.56 -1.44 -17.04
N GLN A 152 -9.83 -1.42 -17.43
CA GLN A 152 -10.33 -2.12 -18.62
C GLN A 152 -11.44 -1.32 -19.32
N PRO A 153 -11.61 -1.42 -20.65
CA PRO A 153 -12.75 -0.82 -21.34
C PRO A 153 -14.09 -1.37 -20.83
N LEU A 154 -15.13 -0.53 -20.81
CA LEU A 154 -16.49 -0.99 -20.52
C LEU A 154 -17.06 -1.75 -21.73
N THR A 155 -17.74 -2.87 -21.47
CA THR A 155 -18.45 -3.62 -22.51
C THR A 155 -19.71 -2.86 -22.93
N GLY A 156 -19.85 -2.57 -24.23
CA GLY A 156 -21.08 -2.01 -24.80
C GLY A 156 -21.33 -0.52 -24.52
N SER A 157 -20.37 0.21 -23.92
CA SER A 157 -20.47 1.67 -23.75
C SER A 157 -19.08 2.32 -23.79
N PRO A 158 -18.96 3.59 -24.22
CA PRO A 158 -17.70 4.30 -24.17
C PRO A 158 -17.32 4.58 -22.70
N GLY A 159 -16.09 4.22 -22.32
CA GLY A 159 -15.58 4.41 -20.98
C GLY A 159 -14.72 3.25 -20.52
N PHE A 160 -14.31 3.32 -19.26
CA PHE A 160 -13.42 2.36 -18.63
C PHE A 160 -13.91 2.04 -17.22
N LEU A 161 -13.49 0.90 -16.70
CA LEU A 161 -13.57 0.54 -15.30
C LEU A 161 -12.17 0.57 -14.72
N ILE A 162 -11.92 1.38 -13.71
CA ILE A 162 -10.71 1.30 -12.87
C ILE A 162 -11.05 0.42 -11.67
N THR A 163 -10.22 -0.58 -11.39
CA THR A 163 -10.39 -1.48 -10.23
C THR A 163 -9.18 -1.36 -9.31
N GLU A 164 -9.44 -1.13 -8.01
CA GLU A 164 -8.43 -1.20 -6.95
C GLU A 164 -8.62 -2.54 -6.22
N HIS A 165 -7.65 -3.44 -6.32
CA HIS A 165 -7.69 -4.77 -5.69
C HIS A 165 -7.14 -4.76 -4.26
N ASN A 166 -6.47 -3.68 -3.85
CA ASN A 166 -6.02 -3.44 -2.49
C ASN A 166 -6.43 -2.03 -2.03
N CYS A 167 -6.67 -1.86 -0.73
CA CYS A 167 -6.80 -0.53 -0.14
C CYS A 167 -5.55 -0.24 0.70
N ALA A 168 -4.64 0.57 0.16
CA ALA A 168 -3.36 0.91 0.80
C ALA A 168 -3.51 1.54 2.20
N ILE A 169 -4.68 2.11 2.50
CA ILE A 169 -5.01 2.75 3.77
C ILE A 169 -6.25 2.16 4.44
N LEU A 170 -6.53 0.86 4.22
CA LEU A 170 -7.75 0.18 4.72
C LEU A 170 -7.96 0.39 6.23
N GLY A 171 -6.88 0.32 7.01
CA GLY A 171 -6.91 0.53 8.47
C GLY A 171 -7.45 1.91 8.87
N VAL A 172 -7.21 2.94 8.06
CA VAL A 172 -7.75 4.30 8.27
C VAL A 172 -9.15 4.43 7.67
N ALA A 173 -9.35 3.90 6.45
CA ALA A 173 -10.62 3.97 5.72
C ALA A 173 -11.80 3.34 6.46
N ARG A 174 -11.55 2.30 7.28
CA ARG A 174 -12.57 1.67 8.14
C ARG A 174 -13.16 2.60 9.18
N ARG A 175 -12.40 3.60 9.66
CA ARG A 175 -12.83 4.53 10.71
C ARG A 175 -13.18 5.91 10.16
N TYR A 176 -12.48 6.35 9.11
CA TYR A 176 -12.61 7.68 8.54
C TYR A 176 -13.07 7.57 7.07
N GLY A 177 -14.37 7.71 6.85
CA GLY A 177 -14.97 7.69 5.51
C GLY A 177 -14.43 8.79 4.58
N GLN A 178 -13.84 9.85 5.16
CA GLN A 178 -13.11 10.91 4.46
C GLN A 178 -11.97 10.37 3.59
N ALA A 179 -11.34 9.25 3.97
CA ALA A 179 -10.34 8.59 3.13
C ALA A 179 -10.94 8.10 1.81
N CYS A 180 -12.11 7.45 1.87
CA CYS A 180 -12.79 6.93 0.70
C CYS A 180 -13.42 8.04 -0.14
N SER A 181 -13.98 9.09 0.47
CA SER A 181 -14.52 10.24 -0.29
C SER A 181 -13.41 11.04 -0.96
N SER A 182 -12.26 11.17 -0.31
CA SER A 182 -11.07 11.80 -0.87
C SER A 182 -10.59 11.09 -2.13
N GLU A 183 -10.60 9.75 -2.17
CA GLU A 183 -10.11 9.00 -3.34
C GLU A 183 -10.98 9.21 -4.59
N ILE A 184 -12.30 9.07 -4.46
CA ILE A 184 -13.21 9.33 -5.60
C ILE A 184 -13.19 10.81 -5.99
N GLY A 185 -13.01 11.72 -5.02
CA GLY A 185 -12.82 13.15 -5.28
C GLY A 185 -11.52 13.43 -6.05
N PHE A 186 -10.43 12.71 -5.73
CA PHE A 186 -9.18 12.77 -6.49
C PHE A 186 -9.39 12.39 -7.95
N LEU A 187 -10.01 11.23 -8.22
CA LEU A 187 -10.28 10.79 -9.59
C LEU A 187 -11.12 11.80 -10.38
N ARG A 188 -12.21 12.30 -9.76
CA ARG A 188 -13.13 13.26 -10.39
C ARG A 188 -12.45 14.59 -10.72
N GLU A 189 -11.57 15.07 -9.85
CA GLU A 189 -10.89 16.35 -10.07
C GLU A 189 -9.65 16.24 -10.96
N ALA A 190 -9.00 15.08 -10.99
CA ALA A 190 -7.91 14.79 -11.91
C ALA A 190 -8.42 14.62 -13.35
N LEU A 191 -9.65 14.12 -13.53
CA LEU A 191 -10.28 13.91 -14.84
C LEU A 191 -11.66 14.58 -14.95
N PRO A 192 -11.72 15.93 -15.00
CA PRO A 192 -12.97 16.69 -15.02
C PRO A 192 -13.81 16.49 -16.31
N GLU A 193 -13.19 16.01 -17.39
CA GLU A 193 -13.88 15.61 -18.62
C GLU A 193 -14.58 14.25 -18.53
N ALA A 194 -14.60 13.58 -17.37
CA ALA A 194 -15.31 12.33 -17.13
C ALA A 194 -16.43 12.46 -16.09
N THR A 195 -17.41 11.56 -16.18
CA THR A 195 -18.31 11.19 -15.09
C THR A 195 -17.75 9.94 -14.44
N ILE A 196 -17.47 10.02 -13.13
CA ILE A 196 -16.86 8.91 -12.37
C ILE A 196 -17.79 8.49 -11.24
N GLU A 197 -18.19 7.22 -11.25
CA GLU A 197 -19.08 6.62 -10.27
C GLU A 197 -18.44 5.39 -9.65
N ARG A 198 -18.53 5.27 -8.32
CA ARG A 198 -18.09 4.07 -7.61
C ARG A 198 -19.17 3.01 -7.70
N VAL A 199 -18.85 1.86 -8.30
CA VAL A 199 -19.76 0.73 -8.50
C VAL A 199 -19.47 -0.43 -7.54
N GLN A 200 -18.27 -0.50 -6.98
CA GLN A 200 -17.89 -1.44 -5.93
C GLN A 200 -17.10 -0.74 -4.83
N HIS A 201 -17.23 -1.19 -3.58
CA HIS A 201 -16.62 -0.53 -2.43
C HIS A 201 -16.23 -1.54 -1.35
N MET A 202 -14.93 -1.68 -1.08
CA MET A 202 -14.42 -2.62 -0.07
C MET A 202 -15.00 -2.38 1.32
N ILE A 203 -15.13 -1.12 1.74
CA ILE A 203 -15.72 -0.78 3.06
C ILE A 203 -17.21 -1.17 3.13
N ALA A 204 -17.90 -1.29 1.98
CA ALA A 204 -19.27 -1.81 1.91
C ALA A 204 -19.34 -3.34 1.75
N GLY A 205 -18.23 -4.05 1.86
CA GLY A 205 -18.16 -5.52 1.81
C GLY A 205 -17.88 -6.11 0.43
N ALA A 206 -17.61 -5.30 -0.60
CA ALA A 206 -17.13 -5.82 -1.89
C ALA A 206 -15.68 -6.32 -1.80
N HIS A 207 -15.27 -7.18 -2.73
CA HIS A 207 -13.88 -7.65 -2.81
C HIS A 207 -12.92 -6.51 -3.23
N SER A 208 -13.37 -5.59 -4.07
CA SER A 208 -12.56 -4.48 -4.62
C SER A 208 -13.32 -3.16 -4.54
N CYS A 209 -12.58 -2.06 -4.71
CA CYS A 209 -13.19 -0.79 -5.10
C CYS A 209 -13.15 -0.69 -6.62
N ALA A 210 -14.24 -0.27 -7.25
CA ALA A 210 -14.27 -0.12 -8.70
C ALA A 210 -15.02 1.15 -9.11
N TYR A 211 -14.50 1.81 -10.14
CA TYR A 211 -14.97 3.11 -10.62
C TYR A 211 -15.26 3.04 -12.11
N GLU A 212 -16.50 3.27 -12.50
CA GLU A 212 -16.84 3.50 -13.89
C GLU A 212 -16.47 4.92 -14.28
N VAL A 213 -15.66 5.05 -15.32
CA VAL A 213 -15.13 6.32 -15.85
C VAL A 213 -15.66 6.49 -17.27
N LYS A 214 -16.64 7.38 -17.44
CA LYS A 214 -17.29 7.63 -18.74
C LYS A 214 -16.96 9.04 -19.22
N PRO A 215 -16.53 9.24 -20.47
CA PRO A 215 -16.27 10.58 -20.99
C PRO A 215 -17.56 11.40 -21.00
N ASN A 216 -17.47 12.66 -20.58
CA ASN A 216 -18.60 13.59 -20.65
C ASN A 216 -18.88 13.87 -22.12
N THR A 217 -20.10 13.57 -22.57
CA THR A 217 -20.52 13.91 -23.94
C THR A 217 -20.36 15.42 -24.14
N PRO A 218 -19.66 15.89 -25.19
CA PRO A 218 -19.55 17.31 -25.44
C PRO A 218 -20.96 17.89 -25.59
N ARG A 219 -21.32 18.79 -24.67
CA ARG A 219 -22.61 19.48 -24.68
C ARG A 219 -22.69 20.27 -25.98
N ALA A 220 -23.54 19.85 -26.93
CA ALA A 220 -23.77 20.60 -28.16
C ALA A 220 -24.15 22.04 -27.78
N ARG A 221 -23.32 23.01 -28.19
CA ARG A 221 -23.63 24.44 -27.98
C ARG A 221 -24.99 24.70 -28.62
N ALA A 222 -26.00 24.99 -27.80
CA ALA A 222 -27.31 25.42 -28.28
C ALA A 222 -27.14 26.72 -29.06
N THR A 223 -27.15 26.63 -30.38
CA THR A 223 -27.17 27.78 -31.28
C THR A 223 -28.45 28.56 -31.01
N LYS A 224 -28.36 29.67 -30.27
CA LYS A 224 -29.47 30.62 -30.13
C LYS A 224 -29.77 31.19 -31.53
N GLN A 225 -30.75 30.62 -32.22
CA GLN A 225 -31.38 31.25 -33.37
C GLN A 225 -32.00 32.56 -32.90
N ARG A 226 -31.36 33.68 -33.26
CA ARG A 226 -31.94 35.02 -33.16
C ARG A 226 -33.16 35.06 -34.06
N ARG A 227 -34.36 34.96 -33.48
CA ARG A 227 -35.59 35.43 -34.12
C ARG A 227 -35.47 36.94 -34.33
N ARG A 228 -35.33 37.36 -35.59
CA ARG A 228 -35.59 38.75 -35.99
C ARG A 228 -37.10 38.89 -36.18
N ALA A 229 -37.69 39.83 -35.45
CA ALA A 229 -38.96 40.44 -35.77
C ALA A 229 -38.78 41.42 -36.93
#